data_AF-A0A7X9EV43-F1
#
_entry.id   AF-A0A7X9EV43-F1
#
_cell.length_a   1.000
_cell.length_b   1.000
_cell.length_c   1.000
_cell.angle_alpha   90.00
_cell.angle_beta   90.00
_cell.angle_gamma   90.00
#
_symmetry.space_group_name_H-M   'P 1'
#
loop_
_entity.id
_entity.type
_entity.pdbx_description
1 polymer ?
#
loop_
_entity_poly.entity_id
_entity_poly.type
_entity_poly.pdbx_seq_one_letter_code
_entity_poly.pdbx_strand_id
1 'polypeptide(L)'
;MPIYDYRCENCGRFEKVQKITESALDTCPTCGGACERLIGKNVGVVFKGSGFYRNDKNFKDQVRSYNKERQVDNQAILDGDIKGFVEQSEATTKKIMES
;
A
#
# COMPACT_ATOMS: atom_id res chain seq x y z
N MET A 1 -1.60 -8.60 -29.64
CA MET A 1 -0.37 -9.32 -29.23
C MET A 1 0.12 -8.65 -27.95
N PRO A 2 0.25 -9.37 -26.83
CA PRO A 2 0.67 -8.76 -25.56
C PRO A 2 2.06 -8.11 -25.63
N ILE A 3 2.25 -7.06 -24.84
CA ILE A 3 3.55 -6.45 -24.57
C ILE A 3 3.95 -6.88 -23.17
N TYR A 4 5.18 -7.37 -23.03
CA TYR A 4 5.75 -7.75 -21.75
C TYR A 4 6.96 -6.86 -21.45
N ASP A 5 7.07 -6.50 -20.18
CA ASP A 5 8.25 -5.81 -19.65
C ASP A 5 9.31 -6.84 -19.29
N TYR A 6 10.56 -6.52 -19.62
CA TYR A 6 11.73 -7.31 -19.27
C TYR A 6 12.75 -6.44 -18.55
N ARG A 7 13.56 -7.07 -17.72
CA ARG A 7 14.72 -6.46 -17.07
C ARG A 7 15.97 -7.23 -17.44
N CYS A 8 16.93 -6.54 -18.04
CA CYS A 8 18.29 -7.01 -18.21
C CYS A 8 19.20 -6.35 -17.16
N GLU A 9 20.17 -7.11 -16.65
CA GLU A 9 21.14 -6.60 -15.67
C GLU A 9 22.06 -5.52 -16.25
N ASN A 10 22.41 -5.63 -17.54
CA ASN A 10 23.34 -4.69 -18.18
C ASN A 10 22.65 -3.49 -18.86
N CYS A 11 21.50 -3.71 -19.48
CA CYS A 11 20.82 -2.66 -20.27
C CYS A 11 19.67 -1.97 -19.53
N GLY A 12 19.17 -2.55 -18.44
CA GLY A 12 17.99 -2.05 -17.73
C GLY A 12 16.68 -2.63 -18.26
N ARG A 13 15.60 -1.83 -18.22
CA ARG A 13 14.24 -2.28 -18.56
C ARG A 13 13.92 -2.04 -20.04
N PHE A 14 13.23 -2.99 -20.66
CA PHE A 14 12.77 -2.88 -22.04
C PHE A 14 11.44 -3.60 -22.24
N GLU A 15 10.69 -3.19 -23.26
CA GLU A 15 9.41 -3.78 -23.64
C GLU A 15 9.58 -4.69 -24.85
N LYS A 16 8.87 -5.83 -24.87
CA LYS A 16 8.84 -6.73 -26.02
C LYS A 16 7.44 -7.27 -26.30
N VAL A 17 7.04 -7.18 -27.56
CA VAL A 17 5.82 -7.81 -28.06
C VAL A 17 6.05 -9.31 -28.16
N GLN A 18 5.23 -10.13 -27.47
CA GLN A 18 5.36 -11.57 -27.49
C GLN A 18 4.00 -12.27 -27.47
N LYS A 19 3.90 -13.45 -28.09
CA LYS A 19 2.70 -14.29 -27.96
C LYS A 19 2.62 -14.87 -26.56
N ILE A 20 1.39 -15.02 -26.06
CA ILE A 20 1.14 -15.63 -24.73
C ILE A 20 1.57 -17.10 -24.65
N THR A 21 1.58 -17.79 -25.79
CA THR A 21 1.96 -19.21 -25.91
C THR A 21 3.47 -19.42 -26.02
N GLU A 22 4.25 -18.34 -26.07
CA GLU A 22 5.68 -18.37 -26.31
C GLU A 22 6.45 -18.32 -24.98
N SER A 23 7.58 -19.03 -24.91
CA SER A 23 8.43 -19.07 -23.72
C SER A 23 9.02 -17.68 -23.42
N ALA A 24 9.23 -17.36 -22.15
CA ALA A 24 9.86 -16.10 -21.78
C ALA A 24 11.31 -16.04 -22.32
N LEU A 25 11.81 -14.82 -22.58
CA LEU A 25 13.21 -14.63 -22.93
C LEU A 25 14.10 -14.69 -21.68
N ASP A 26 15.11 -15.55 -21.76
CA ASP A 26 16.19 -15.62 -20.77
C ASP A 26 17.41 -14.78 -21.19
N THR A 27 17.48 -14.38 -22.47
CA THR A 27 18.60 -13.61 -23.05
C THR A 27 18.13 -12.27 -23.63
N CYS A 28 18.88 -11.21 -23.30
CA CYS A 28 18.59 -9.87 -23.77
C CYS A 28 18.98 -9.73 -25.26
N PRO A 29 18.07 -9.28 -26.14
CA PRO A 29 18.36 -9.12 -27.57
C PRO A 29 19.37 -8.00 -27.88
N THR A 30 19.62 -7.09 -26.95
CA THR A 30 20.51 -5.94 -27.15
C THR A 30 21.95 -6.24 -26.79
N CYS A 31 22.20 -7.05 -25.75
CA CYS A 31 23.54 -7.29 -25.21
C CYS A 31 23.89 -8.77 -24.97
N GLY A 32 22.94 -9.69 -25.15
CA GLY A 32 23.14 -11.12 -24.90
C GLY A 32 23.22 -11.53 -23.42
N GLY A 33 23.12 -10.57 -22.48
CA GLY A 33 23.11 -10.85 -21.05
C GLY A 33 21.81 -11.50 -20.57
N ALA A 34 21.81 -11.97 -19.31
CA ALA A 34 20.62 -12.54 -18.69
C ALA A 34 19.49 -11.49 -18.59
N CYS A 35 18.24 -11.92 -18.83
CA CYS A 35 17.07 -11.10 -18.60
C CYS A 35 15.91 -11.89 -18.00
N GLU A 36 15.07 -11.20 -17.24
CA GLU A 36 13.87 -11.74 -16.62
C GLU A 36 12.62 -10.95 -17.04
N ARG A 37 11.47 -11.63 -17.16
CA ARG A 37 10.19 -10.98 -17.42
C ARG A 37 9.67 -10.32 -16.14
N LEU A 38 9.39 -9.02 -16.19
CA LEU A 38 8.79 -8.29 -15.08
C LEU A 38 7.28 -8.53 -15.06
N ILE A 39 6.79 -9.12 -13.97
CA ILE A 39 5.35 -9.18 -13.67
C ILE A 39 5.02 -7.94 -12.84
N GLY A 40 4.16 -7.08 -13.37
CA GLY A 40 3.73 -5.86 -12.69
C GLY A 40 3.17 -6.18 -11.30
N LYS A 41 3.80 -5.65 -10.25
CA LYS A 41 3.37 -5.84 -8.86
C LYS A 41 2.05 -5.12 -8.52
N ASN A 42 1.61 -4.20 -9.39
CA ASN A 42 0.45 -3.32 -9.17
C ASN A 42 -0.79 -3.76 -9.96
N VAL A 43 -0.99 -5.06 -10.15
CA VAL A 43 -2.27 -5.56 -10.65
C VAL A 43 -3.25 -5.53 -9.47
N GLY A 44 -4.15 -4.55 -9.45
CA GLY A 44 -5.23 -4.50 -8.47
C GLY A 44 -6.20 -5.66 -8.70
N VAL A 45 -5.93 -6.81 -8.11
CA VAL A 45 -6.81 -7.98 -8.23
C VAL A 45 -8.02 -7.78 -7.33
N VAL A 46 -9.19 -7.58 -7.95
CA VAL A 46 -10.47 -7.48 -7.25
C VAL A 46 -11.20 -8.81 -7.40
N PHE A 47 -11.23 -9.61 -6.33
CA PHE A 47 -11.99 -10.85 -6.30
C PHE A 47 -13.47 -10.55 -6.01
N LYS A 48 -14.34 -10.83 -6.98
CA LYS A 48 -15.80 -10.75 -6.79
C LYS A 48 -16.33 -12.14 -6.44
N GLY A 49 -16.69 -12.35 -5.17
CA GLY A 49 -17.30 -13.59 -4.70
C GLY A 49 -17.63 -13.51 -3.20
N SER A 50 -18.73 -14.15 -2.77
CA SER A 50 -19.20 -14.16 -1.39
C SER A 50 -18.25 -14.85 -0.38
N GLY A 51 -17.16 -15.45 -0.86
CA GLY A 51 -16.10 -16.07 -0.05
C GLY A 51 -14.85 -15.21 0.18
N PHE A 52 -14.74 -14.02 -0.44
CA PHE A 52 -13.60 -13.12 -0.26
C PHE A 52 -13.95 -12.01 0.74
N TYR A 53 -14.06 -12.37 2.03
CA TYR A 53 -14.20 -11.36 3.07
C TYR A 53 -12.87 -10.62 3.26
N ARG A 54 -12.80 -9.33 2.87
CA ARG A 54 -11.77 -8.43 3.40
C ARG A 54 -12.00 -8.31 4.90
N ASN A 55 -11.18 -9.00 5.68
CA ASN A 55 -11.10 -8.82 7.13
C ASN A 55 -10.33 -7.52 7.45
N ASP A 56 -10.72 -6.37 6.91
CA ASP A 56 -10.14 -5.08 7.30
C ASP A 56 -10.72 -4.60 8.65
N LYS A 57 -10.84 -5.49 9.64
CA LYS A 57 -11.32 -5.11 10.98
C LYS A 57 -10.46 -4.00 11.59
N ASN A 58 -9.20 -3.91 11.17
CA ASN A 58 -8.26 -2.93 11.70
C ASN A 58 -8.60 -1.49 11.32
N PHE A 59 -9.11 -1.20 10.11
CA PHE A 59 -9.36 0.20 9.73
C PHE A 59 -10.60 0.75 10.43
N LYS A 60 -11.68 -0.04 10.53
CA LYS A 60 -12.91 0.41 11.20
C LYS A 60 -12.68 0.58 12.71
N ASP A 61 -11.90 -0.30 13.33
CA ASP A 61 -11.58 -0.20 14.74
C ASP A 61 -10.62 0.96 15.04
N GLN A 62 -9.63 1.23 14.16
CA GLN A 62 -8.77 2.42 14.26
C GLN A 62 -9.53 3.73 14.06
N VAL A 63 -10.43 3.80 13.07
CA VAL A 63 -11.27 4.98 12.85
C VAL A 63 -12.20 5.20 14.05
N ARG A 64 -12.71 4.12 14.66
CA ARG A 64 -13.56 4.20 15.85
C ARG A 64 -12.79 4.66 17.09
N SER A 65 -11.55 4.19 17.29
CA SER A 65 -10.70 4.65 18.40
C SER A 65 -10.34 6.12 18.25
N TYR A 66 -9.93 6.53 17.05
CA TYR A 66 -9.61 7.93 16.76
C TYR A 66 -10.81 8.86 16.96
N ASN A 67 -11.99 8.47 16.49
CA ASN A 67 -13.22 9.25 16.71
C ASN A 67 -13.62 9.33 18.18
N LYS A 68 -13.30 8.29 18.99
CA LYS A 68 -13.57 8.29 20.43
C LYS A 68 -12.62 9.22 21.19
N GLU A 69 -11.33 9.22 20.86
CA GLU A 69 -10.36 10.16 21.42
C GLU A 69 -10.77 11.61 21.13
N ARG A 70 -11.13 11.91 19.87
CA ARG A 70 -11.63 13.25 19.51
C ARG A 70 -12.91 13.66 20.21
N GLN A 71 -13.80 12.73 20.55
CA GLN A 71 -15.02 13.05 21.32
C GLN A 71 -14.68 13.44 22.77
N VAL A 72 -13.69 12.78 23.39
CA VAL A 72 -13.21 13.12 24.73
C VAL A 72 -12.57 14.50 24.73
N ASP A 73 -11.73 14.81 23.74
CA ASP A 73 -11.10 16.12 23.61
C ASP A 73 -12.15 17.24 23.46
N ASN A 74 -13.16 17.04 22.61
CA ASN A 74 -14.25 18.01 22.44
C ASN A 74 -15.07 18.20 23.71
N GLN A 75 -15.27 17.13 24.49
CA GLN A 75 -15.99 17.20 25.75
C GLN A 75 -15.19 17.95 26.83
N ALA A 76 -13.87 17.73 26.92
CA ALA A 76 -12.99 18.48 27.83
C ALA A 76 -12.95 19.99 27.52
N ILE A 77 -13.02 20.37 26.23
CA ILE A 77 -13.15 21.78 25.82
C ILE A 77 -14.48 22.38 26.30
N LEU A 78 -15.58 21.62 26.21
CA LEU A 78 -16.91 22.07 26.65
C LEU A 78 -17.01 22.23 28.17
N ASP A 79 -16.34 21.36 28.92
CA ASP A 79 -16.31 21.39 30.39
C ASP A 79 -15.34 22.45 30.95
N GLY A 80 -14.61 23.17 30.09
CA GLY A 80 -13.72 24.26 30.48
C GLY A 80 -12.40 23.83 31.15
N ASP A 81 -12.10 22.53 31.15
CA ASP A 81 -10.89 21.94 31.73
C ASP A 81 -9.70 22.06 30.77
N ILE A 82 -9.18 23.29 30.64
CA ILE A 82 -8.07 23.65 29.75
C ILE A 82 -6.80 22.83 30.04
N LYS A 83 -6.55 22.49 31.31
CA LYS A 83 -5.37 21.69 31.71
C LYS A 83 -5.44 20.25 31.18
N GLY A 84 -6.61 19.62 31.28
CA GLY A 84 -6.80 18.24 30.80
C GLY A 84 -6.69 18.13 29.28
N PHE A 85 -7.15 19.15 28.56
CA PHE A 85 -7.03 19.22 27.10
C PHE A 85 -5.57 19.33 26.63
N VAL A 86 -4.76 20.19 27.27
CA VAL A 86 -3.34 20.35 26.90
C VAL A 86 -2.57 19.05 27.11
N GLU A 87 -2.74 18.39 28.25
CA GLU A 87 -2.08 17.10 28.55
C GLU A 87 -2.48 15.99 27.56
N GLN A 88 -3.76 15.90 27.17
CA GLN A 88 -4.25 14.93 26.19
C GLN A 88 -3.73 15.22 24.77
N SER A 89 -3.63 16.49 24.40
CA SER A 89 -3.11 16.91 23.10
C SER A 89 -1.62 16.60 22.93
N GLU A 90 -0.82 16.80 23.98
CA GLU A 90 0.61 16.49 23.99
C GLU A 90 0.85 14.97 23.90
N ALA A 91 0.07 14.18 24.65
CA ALA A 91 0.14 12.72 24.61
C ALA A 91 -0.22 12.13 23.23
N THR A 92 -1.24 12.70 22.58
CA THR A 92 -1.66 12.28 21.23
C THR A 92 -0.60 12.63 20.18
N THR A 93 -0.01 13.82 20.27
CA THR A 93 1.05 14.27 19.35
C THR A 93 2.30 13.37 19.44
N LYS A 94 2.68 12.95 20.65
CA LYS A 94 3.82 12.06 20.86
C LYS A 94 3.64 10.67 20.24
N LYS A 95 2.45 10.07 20.37
CA LYS A 95 2.14 8.76 19.76
C LYS A 95 2.23 8.78 18.24
N ILE A 96 1.86 9.90 17.60
CA ILE A 96 1.94 10.07 16.14
C ILE A 96 3.39 10.16 15.66
N MET A 97 4.29 10.72 16.47
CA MET A 97 5.72 10.83 16.13
C MET A 97 6.51 9.53 16.33
N GLU A 98 5.99 8.61 17.17
CA GLU A 98 6.62 7.31 17.49
C GLU A 98 6.10 6.15 16.62
N SER A 99 5.10 6.39 15.75
CA SER A 99 4.52 5.42 14.81
C SER A 99 5.08 5.59 13.39
#